data_AF-A0A257N620-F1
#
_entry.id   AF-A0A257N620-F1
#
_cell.length_a   1.000
_cell.length_b   1.000
_cell.length_c   1.000
_cell.angle_alpha   90.00
_cell.angle_beta   90.00
_cell.angle_gamma   90.00
#
_symmetry.space_group_name_H-M   'P 1'
#
loop_
_entity.id
_entity.type
_entity.pdbx_description
1 polymer ?
#
loop_
_entity_poly.entity_id
_entity_poly.type
_entity_poly.pdbx_seq_one_letter_code
_entity_poly.pdbx_strand_id
1 'polypeptide(L)' 'ESTQNVLAGLTAREAKVLRMRFGINMNTDHTLEEVGKQFDVTRERIRQIEAKALRKLRHPSRSEQLRCFLDGE' A
#
# COMPACT_ATOMS: atom_id res chain seq x y z
N GLU A 1 -6.22 6.52 -11.95
CA GLU A 1 -4.96 7.22 -11.63
C GLU A 1 -4.73 7.51 -10.13
N SER A 2 -5.76 7.61 -9.29
CA SER A 2 -5.63 8.05 -7.89
C SER A 2 -4.73 7.18 -7.01
N THR A 3 -4.71 5.85 -7.22
CA THR A 3 -3.86 4.92 -6.43
C THR A 3 -2.36 5.15 -6.63
N GLN A 4 -1.91 5.59 -7.81
CA GLN A 4 -0.48 5.85 -8.03
C GLN A 4 0.02 7.08 -7.27
N ASN A 5 -0.79 8.15 -7.21
CA ASN A 5 -0.45 9.37 -6.45
C ASN A 5 -0.38 9.11 -4.95
N VAL A 6 -1.28 8.26 -4.45
CA VAL A 6 -1.33 7.84 -3.04
C VAL A 6 -0.08 7.03 -2.67
N LEU A 7 0.37 6.18 -3.58
CA LEU A 7 1.59 5.39 -3.41
C LEU A 7 2.87 6.25 -3.56
N ALA A 8 2.82 7.38 -4.27
CA ALA A 8 3.96 8.28 -4.44
C ALA A 8 4.39 8.94 -3.12
N GLY A 9 3.47 9.11 -2.16
CA GLY A 9 3.76 9.63 -0.82
C GLY A 9 4.33 8.59 0.16
N LEU A 10 4.51 7.34 -0.26
CA LEU A 10 5.08 6.26 0.54
C LEU A 10 6.52 5.98 0.13
N THR A 11 7.27 5.30 1.00
CA THR A 11 8.60 4.83 0.62
C THR A 11 8.50 3.78 -0.48
N ALA A 12 9.52 3.65 -1.33
CA ALA A 12 9.53 2.66 -2.42
C ALA A 12 9.22 1.24 -1.94
N ARG A 13 9.65 0.88 -0.72
CA ARG A 13 9.38 -0.42 -0.10
C ARG A 13 7.92 -0.58 0.31
N GLU A 14 7.33 0.42 0.97
CA GLU A 14 5.90 0.44 1.33
C GLU A 14 5.00 0.42 0.08
N ALA A 15 5.33 1.24 -0.92
CA ALA A 15 4.60 1.31 -2.17
C ALA A 15 4.65 -0.02 -2.93
N LYS A 16 5.82 -0.68 -2.99
CA LYS A 16 5.98 -1.97 -3.67
C LYS A 16 5.24 -3.10 -2.94
N VAL A 17 5.28 -3.13 -1.61
CA VAL A 17 4.47 -4.08 -0.80
C VAL A 17 2.98 -3.90 -1.08
N LEU A 18 2.46 -2.67 -1.06
CA LEU A 18 1.06 -2.41 -1.37
C LEU A 18 0.70 -2.76 -2.82
N ARG A 19 1.56 -2.43 -3.80
CA ARG A 19 1.34 -2.79 -5.21
C ARG A 19 1.21 -4.30 -5.39
N MET A 20 2.10 -5.08 -4.77
CA MET A 20 2.03 -6.53 -4.82
C MET A 20 0.81 -7.10 -4.09
N ARG A 21 0.47 -6.56 -2.92
CA ARG A 21 -0.66 -7.01 -2.10
C ARG A 21 -2.02 -6.76 -2.75
N PHE A 22 -2.15 -5.64 -3.46
CA PHE A 22 -3.42 -5.21 -4.06
C PHE A 22 -3.44 -5.34 -5.58
N GLY A 23 -2.42 -5.95 -6.20
CA GLY A 23 -2.33 -6.10 -7.66
C GLY A 23 -2.24 -4.75 -8.41
N ILE A 24 -1.78 -3.67 -7.77
CA ILE A 24 -1.79 -2.33 -8.38
C ILE A 24 -0.65 -2.24 -9.41
N ASN A 25 -1.00 -2.20 -10.70
CA ASN A 25 -0.10 -2.36 -11.86
C ASN A 25 0.49 -3.78 -12.01
N MET A 26 -0.16 -4.80 -11.43
CA MET A 26 0.21 -6.21 -11.62
C MET A 26 -1.04 -7.01 -11.94
N ASN A 27 -0.90 -8.07 -12.74
CA ASN A 27 -2.04 -8.91 -13.14
C ASN A 27 -2.53 -9.82 -12.01
N THR A 28 -1.79 -9.94 -10.91
CA THR A 28 -2.07 -10.84 -9.78
C THR A 28 -1.75 -10.19 -8.43
N ASP A 29 -2.65 -10.37 -7.47
CA ASP A 29 -2.39 -10.11 -6.07
C ASP A 29 -1.49 -11.20 -5.47
N HIS A 30 -0.63 -10.80 -4.54
CA HIS A 30 0.29 -11.69 -3.84
C HIS A 30 -0.06 -11.75 -2.36
N THR A 31 0.07 -12.94 -1.79
CA THR A 31 -0.13 -13.17 -0.36
C THR A 31 0.99 -12.55 0.47
N LEU A 32 0.75 -12.33 1.77
CA LEU A 32 1.76 -11.83 2.71
C LEU A 32 3.02 -12.70 2.75
N GLU A 33 2.88 -14.01 2.53
CA GLU A 33 4.01 -14.95 2.47
C GLU A 33 4.84 -14.80 1.20
N GLU A 34 4.19 -14.67 0.04
CA GLU A 34 4.90 -14.50 -1.24
C GLU A 34 5.63 -13.15 -1.29
N VAL A 35 4.98 -12.09 -0.80
CA VAL A 35 5.63 -10.79 -0.63
C VAL A 35 6.77 -10.90 0.39
N GLY A 36 6.57 -11.61 1.50
CA GLY A 36 7.62 -11.86 2.49
C GLY A 36 8.85 -12.52 1.88
N LYS A 37 8.66 -13.57 1.08
CA LYS A 37 9.73 -14.25 0.34
C LYS A 37 10.47 -13.31 -0.61
N GLN A 38 9.78 -12.49 -1.40
CA GLN A 38 10.45 -11.55 -2.32
C GLN A 38 11.24 -10.44 -1.62
N PHE A 39 10.83 -10.04 -0.42
CA PHE A 39 11.48 -8.98 0.34
C PHE A 39 12.49 -9.50 1.38
N ASP A 40 12.70 -10.81 1.42
CA ASP A 40 13.52 -11.53 2.41
C ASP A 40 13.15 -11.16 3.85
N VAL A 41 11.84 -11.15 4.13
CA VAL A 41 11.29 -10.79 5.44
C VAL A 41 10.16 -11.72 5.83
N THR A 42 9.89 -11.77 7.14
CA THR A 42 8.78 -12.57 7.66
C THR A 42 7.42 -12.02 7.25
N ARG A 43 6.42 -12.90 7.22
CA ARG A 43 5.01 -12.53 7.02
C ARG A 43 4.56 -11.39 7.93
N GLU A 44 4.93 -11.46 9.21
CA GLU A 44 4.56 -10.43 10.18
C GLU A 44 5.23 -9.09 9.88
N ARG A 45 6.43 -9.10 9.32
CA ARG A 45 7.10 -7.86 8.88
C ARG A 45 6.34 -7.19 7.73
N ILE A 46 5.82 -7.96 6.76
CA ILE A 46 4.97 -7.42 5.69
C ILE A 46 3.69 -6.82 6.27
N ARG A 47 3.04 -7.52 7.21
CA ARG A 47 1.83 -7.01 7.89
C ARG A 47 2.09 -5.69 8.61
N GLN A 48 3.22 -5.55 9.30
CA GLN A 48 3.60 -4.29 9.94
C GLN A 48 3.81 -3.16 8.93
N ILE A 49 4.46 -3.44 7.80
CA ILE A 49 4.65 -2.46 6.72
C ILE A 49 3.31 -2.01 6.15
N GLU A 50 2.39 -2.94 5.92
CA GLU A 50 1.03 -2.65 5.45
C GLU A 50 0.28 -1.75 6.43
N ALA A 51 0.25 -2.11 7.73
CA ALA A 51 -0.39 -1.30 8.75
C ALA A 51 0.24 0.11 8.88
N LYS A 52 1.56 0.20 8.76
CA LYS A 52 2.28 1.48 8.79
C LYS A 52 1.95 2.35 7.58
N ALA A 53 1.89 1.76 6.40
CA ALA A 53 1.52 2.47 5.18
C ALA A 53 0.07 2.96 5.26
N LEU A 54 -0.88 2.09 5.64
CA LEU A 54 -2.28 2.46 5.85
C LEU A 54 -2.44 3.61 6.89
N ARG A 55 -1.66 3.58 7.98
CA ARG A 55 -1.64 4.67 8.96
C ARG A 55 -1.15 5.99 8.35
N LYS A 56 -0.15 5.95 7.47
CA LYS A 56 0.34 7.14 6.74
C LYS A 56 -0.70 7.67 5.76
N LEU A 57 -1.44 6.78 5.09
CA LEU A 57 -2.50 7.15 4.15
C LEU A 57 -3.74 7.73 4.85
N ARG A 58 -4.04 7.28 6.07
CA ARG A 58 -5.13 7.81 6.93
C ARG A 58 -4.79 9.14 7.61
N HIS A 59 -3.57 9.65 7.47
CA HIS A 59 -3.19 10.93 8.08
C HIS A 59 -3.90 12.09 7.36
N PRO A 60 -4.53 13.04 8.07
CA PRO A 60 -5.38 14.10 7.49
C PRO A 60 -4.72 14.82 6.30
N SER A 61 -3.45 15.20 6.42
CA SER A 61 -2.69 15.89 5.35
C SER A 61 -2.55 15.09 4.04
N ARG A 62 -2.73 13.76 4.07
CA ARG A 62 -2.68 12.88 2.88
C ARG A 62 -4.05 12.27 2.57
N SER A 63 -4.87 12.05 3.60
CA SER A 63 -6.22 11.52 3.43
C SER A 63 -7.18 12.55 2.86
N GLU A 64 -6.89 13.84 2.90
CA GLU A 64 -7.71 14.88 2.26
C GLU A 64 -7.79 14.67 0.74
N GLN A 65 -6.67 14.30 0.10
CA GLN A 65 -6.62 13.91 -1.32
C GLN A 65 -7.35 12.59 -1.62
N LEU A 66 -7.53 11.72 -0.62
CA LEU A 66 -8.23 10.43 -0.73
C LEU A 66 -9.71 10.52 -0.36
N ARG A 67 -10.07 11.42 0.57
CA ARG A 67 -11.42 11.66 1.06
C ARG A 67 -12.34 12.11 -0.07
N CYS A 68 -11.86 13.00 -0.94
CA CYS A 68 -12.60 13.41 -2.14
C CYS A 68 -12.94 12.24 -3.08
N PHE A 69 -12.25 11.09 -3.00
CA PHE A 69 -12.57 9.88 -3.78
C PHE A 69 -13.41 8.86 -3.00
N LEU A 70 -13.53 8.98 -1.67
CA LEU A 70 -14.35 8.10 -0.83
C LEU A 70 -15.75 8.68 -0.54
N ASP A 71 -15.90 10.00 -0.67
CA ASP A 71 -17.19 10.73 -0.53
C ASP A 71 -17.98 10.84 -1.85
N GLY A 72 -17.49 10.23 -2.93
CA GLY A 72 -18.18 10.17 -4.21
C GLY A 72 -18.92 8.85 -4.39
N GLU A 73 -20.21 8.84 -4.04
CA GLU A 73 -21.21 7.99 -4.72
C GLU A 73 -21.58 8.59 -6.08
#